data_AF-A0A923I3Q6-F1
#
_entry.id   AF-A0A923I3Q6-F1
#
_cell.length_a   1.000
_cell.length_b   1.000
_cell.length_c   1.000
_cell.angle_alpha   90.00
_cell.angle_beta   90.00
_cell.angle_gamma   90.00
#
_symmetry.space_group_name_H-M   'P 1'
#
loop_
_entity.id
_entity.type
_entity.pdbx_description
1 polymer ?
#
loop_
_entity_poly.entity_id
_entity_poly.type
_entity_poly.pdbx_seq_one_letter_code
_entity_poly.pdbx_strand_id
1 'polypeptide(L)'
;MKLVKNNLLKICLIFMMFLAGAVCIYSVVVYSGTTTEMMENTQQINTQRSNSSDSTAQQSAKNNLQTQTQRKDLTSGNQSTVQSQNQNTHTSTQNANIQYAPLLAIYALIFLSLFSWVYFVRGRIKTLSGDGKNDKLIIVTVLIVALLMRISLATVIQGYSGDISLFKSWATAAAKDFSNLYASSNNIDYPPLYIYILAIIGKLANIGIFSKYYILMLKLPSILADVATSLILYNLSKKRFSIQISLLLAAFYAFNPATFLNSALWGQVDSLFTLLVVLSFYFLSEKKITISAIFFALSILMKPQGIIFAPVLLYELVREISPKNFIKAALAGLVSVFVVILPFSYQHGFLWIFELYSGTIAKYPYASMNAFNFFSLIGGNMTNYNNTLLLFS
;
A
#
# COMPACT_ATOMS: atom_id res chain seq x y z
N MET A 1 -17.46 -37.72 26.49
CA MET A 1 -18.09 -36.38 26.71
C MET A 1 -17.24 -35.40 27.55
N LYS A 2 -16.69 -35.78 28.73
CA LYS A 2 -15.84 -34.87 29.56
C LYS A 2 -14.56 -34.37 28.85
N LEU A 3 -13.88 -35.22 28.09
CA LEU A 3 -12.65 -34.87 27.35
C LEU A 3 -12.88 -33.78 26.28
N VAL A 4 -14.04 -33.83 25.61
CA VAL A 4 -14.44 -32.85 24.58
C VAL A 4 -14.79 -31.51 25.23
N LYS A 5 -15.50 -31.52 26.35
CA LYS A 5 -15.90 -30.28 27.06
C LYS A 5 -14.70 -29.49 27.59
N ASN A 6 -13.65 -30.19 28.05
CA ASN A 6 -12.43 -29.55 28.57
C ASN A 6 -11.48 -29.07 27.46
N ASN A 7 -11.58 -29.61 26.24
CA ASN A 7 -10.72 -29.25 25.11
C ASN A 7 -11.45 -28.51 23.98
N LEU A 8 -12.73 -28.16 24.18
CA LEU A 8 -13.59 -27.61 23.14
C LEU A 8 -12.97 -26.39 22.45
N LEU A 9 -12.40 -25.46 23.22
CA LEU A 9 -11.71 -24.28 22.67
C LEU A 9 -10.57 -24.68 21.72
N LYS A 10 -9.70 -25.61 22.14
CA LYS A 10 -8.58 -26.07 21.32
C LYS A 10 -9.07 -26.75 20.05
N ILE A 11 -10.10 -27.58 20.14
CA ILE A 11 -10.73 -28.25 19.01
C ILE A 11 -11.28 -27.22 18.02
N CYS A 12 -12.01 -26.21 18.50
CA CYS A 12 -12.53 -25.12 17.66
C CYS A 12 -11.41 -24.32 16.99
N LEU A 13 -10.34 -23.95 17.72
CA LEU A 13 -9.20 -23.22 17.18
C LEU A 13 -8.47 -24.01 16.08
N ILE A 14 -8.24 -25.31 16.30
CA ILE A 14 -7.63 -26.21 15.32
C ILE A 14 -8.53 -26.38 14.09
N PHE A 15 -9.83 -26.56 14.31
CA PHE A 15 -10.81 -26.68 13.23
C PHE A 15 -10.87 -25.42 12.35
N MET A 16 -10.83 -24.23 12.95
CA MET A 16 -10.76 -22.97 12.20
C MET A 16 -9.52 -22.87 11.33
N MET A 17 -8.34 -23.24 11.85
CA MET A 17 -7.11 -23.26 11.06
C MET A 17 -7.17 -24.28 9.93
N PHE A 18 -7.74 -25.47 10.18
CA PHE A 18 -7.93 -26.50 9.16
C PHE A 18 -8.86 -26.01 8.04
N LEU A 19 -10.01 -25.43 8.39
CA LEU A 19 -10.97 -24.90 7.42
C LEU A 19 -10.35 -23.78 6.58
N ALA A 20 -9.68 -22.81 7.23
CA ALA A 20 -8.97 -21.74 6.52
C ALA A 20 -7.87 -22.30 5.61
N GLY A 21 -7.17 -23.35 6.06
CA GLY A 21 -6.14 -24.04 5.29
C GLY A 21 -6.70 -24.72 4.05
N ALA A 22 -7.81 -25.46 4.20
CA ALA A 22 -8.48 -26.13 3.09
C ALA A 22 -8.93 -25.12 2.02
N VAL A 23 -9.55 -24.00 2.44
CA VAL A 23 -9.97 -22.92 1.53
C VAL A 23 -8.77 -22.29 0.83
N CYS A 24 -7.69 -22.00 1.55
CA CYS A 24 -6.48 -21.43 0.98
C CYS A 24 -5.77 -22.35 0.00
N ILE A 25 -5.66 -23.64 0.32
CA ILE A 25 -5.06 -24.63 -0.60
C ILE A 25 -5.91 -24.71 -1.87
N TYR A 26 -7.23 -24.86 -1.73
CA TYR A 26 -8.13 -24.90 -2.87
C TYR A 26 -8.01 -23.65 -3.76
N SER A 27 -8.02 -22.45 -3.15
CA SER A 27 -7.97 -21.20 -3.90
C SER A 27 -6.64 -20.98 -4.63
N VAL A 28 -5.52 -21.40 -4.03
CA VAL A 28 -4.19 -21.33 -4.68
C VAL A 28 -4.06 -22.38 -5.79
N VAL A 29 -4.60 -23.59 -5.61
CA VAL A 29 -4.53 -24.65 -6.63
C VAL A 29 -5.34 -24.27 -7.88
N VAL A 30 -6.53 -23.70 -7.70
CA VAL A 30 -7.43 -23.29 -8.80
C VAL A 30 -7.03 -21.92 -9.39
N TYR A 31 -6.05 -21.24 -8.79
CA TYR A 31 -5.61 -19.92 -9.24
C TYR A 31 -5.11 -19.94 -10.68
N SER A 32 -5.82 -19.23 -11.57
CA SER A 32 -5.55 -19.18 -13.01
C SER A 32 -4.64 -18.02 -13.43
N GLY A 33 -4.20 -17.18 -12.50
CA GLY A 33 -3.10 -16.23 -12.66
C GLY A 33 -2.97 -15.64 -14.05
N THR A 34 -3.93 -14.80 -14.47
CA THR A 34 -4.13 -14.30 -15.84
C THR A 34 -2.82 -13.83 -16.47
N THR A 35 -2.16 -14.74 -17.20
CA THR A 35 -0.92 -14.48 -17.92
C THR A 35 -1.18 -13.91 -19.32
N THR A 36 -2.42 -13.95 -19.82
CA THR A 36 -2.69 -13.75 -21.25
C THR A 36 -3.42 -12.44 -21.60
N GLU A 37 -4.32 -11.91 -20.78
CA GLU A 37 -5.16 -10.76 -21.18
C GLU A 37 -4.51 -9.37 -21.06
N MET A 38 -3.38 -9.23 -20.35
CA MET A 38 -2.76 -7.91 -20.15
C MET A 38 -1.61 -7.59 -21.13
N MET A 39 -1.08 -8.60 -21.85
CA MET A 39 -0.08 -8.34 -22.89
C MET A 39 -0.68 -7.61 -24.10
N GLU A 40 -1.94 -7.91 -24.47
CA GLU A 40 -2.65 -7.19 -25.53
C GLU A 40 -2.97 -5.74 -25.14
N ASN A 41 -3.39 -5.50 -23.88
CA ASN A 41 -3.66 -4.14 -23.40
C ASN A 41 -2.40 -3.27 -23.25
N THR A 42 -1.25 -3.86 -22.92
CA THR A 42 0.01 -3.10 -22.82
C THR A 42 0.54 -2.69 -24.20
N GLN A 43 0.33 -3.53 -25.23
CA GLN A 43 0.62 -3.15 -26.62
C GLN A 43 -0.35 -2.08 -27.14
N GLN A 44 -1.65 -2.18 -26.84
CA GLN A 44 -2.65 -1.17 -27.25
C GLN A 44 -2.45 0.20 -26.57
N ILE A 45 -2.09 0.24 -25.29
CA ILE A 45 -1.82 1.51 -24.58
C ILE A 45 -0.55 2.19 -25.13
N ASN A 46 0.48 1.41 -25.49
CA ASN A 46 1.68 1.96 -26.10
C ASN A 46 1.47 2.43 -27.55
N THR A 47 0.60 1.77 -28.33
CA THR A 47 0.23 2.23 -29.69
C THR A 47 -0.68 3.46 -29.66
N GLN A 48 -1.56 3.60 -28.68
CA GLN A 48 -2.36 4.81 -28.50
C GLN A 48 -1.53 6.01 -28.02
N ARG A 49 -0.47 5.79 -27.24
CA ARG A 49 0.48 6.85 -26.84
C ARG A 49 1.43 7.26 -27.97
N SER A 50 1.90 6.33 -28.82
CA SER A 50 2.73 6.68 -29.98
C SER A 50 1.95 7.48 -31.04
N ASN A 51 0.67 7.15 -31.26
CA ASN A 51 -0.16 7.86 -32.24
C ASN A 51 -0.62 9.25 -31.76
N SER A 52 -0.59 9.53 -30.46
CA SER A 52 -0.88 10.88 -29.92
C SER A 52 0.35 11.79 -29.92
N SER A 53 1.57 11.25 -29.86
CA SER A 53 2.80 12.04 -30.07
C SER A 53 3.01 12.43 -31.54
N ASP A 54 2.65 11.59 -32.51
CA ASP A 54 2.85 11.89 -33.94
C ASP A 54 1.82 12.87 -34.52
N SER A 55 0.59 12.87 -34.00
CA SER A 55 -0.44 13.83 -34.44
C SER A 55 -0.16 15.26 -33.94
N THR A 56 0.49 15.42 -32.79
CA THR A 56 0.87 16.74 -32.25
C THR A 56 2.06 17.35 -33.00
N ALA A 57 2.97 16.53 -33.53
CA ALA A 57 4.13 16.99 -34.31
C ALA A 57 3.75 17.46 -35.74
N GLN A 58 2.76 16.83 -36.38
CA GLN A 58 2.31 17.25 -37.72
C GLN A 58 1.33 18.44 -37.71
N GLN A 59 0.64 18.70 -36.60
CA GLN A 59 -0.29 19.83 -36.47
C GLN A 59 0.42 21.13 -36.07
N SER A 60 1.60 21.03 -35.43
CA SER A 60 2.46 22.17 -35.08
C SER A 60 3.28 22.71 -36.27
N ALA A 61 3.55 21.88 -37.28
CA ALA A 61 4.27 22.29 -38.49
C ALA A 61 3.38 22.95 -39.57
N LYS A 62 2.05 22.77 -39.52
CA LYS A 62 1.10 23.40 -40.47
C LYS A 62 0.53 24.73 -39.99
N ASN A 63 0.56 25.03 -38.69
CA ASN A 63 0.01 26.28 -38.14
C ASN A 63 0.97 27.47 -38.16
N ASN A 64 2.26 27.27 -38.44
CA ASN A 64 3.26 28.35 -38.54
C ASN A 64 3.44 28.92 -39.96
N LEU A 65 2.62 28.50 -40.93
CA LEU A 65 2.66 29.00 -42.32
C LEU A 65 1.40 29.77 -42.76
N GLN A 66 0.47 30.04 -41.84
CA GLN A 66 -0.78 30.76 -42.15
C GLN A 66 -1.14 31.83 -41.09
N THR A 67 -0.14 32.52 -40.54
CA THR A 67 -0.35 33.72 -39.71
C THR A 67 0.42 34.92 -40.26
N GLN A 68 0.26 35.16 -41.56
CA GLN A 68 0.31 36.50 -42.13
C GLN A 68 -0.80 36.57 -43.17
N THR A 69 -1.94 37.15 -42.81
CA THR A 69 -2.77 38.07 -43.61
C THR A 69 -4.19 38.15 -43.00
N GLN A 70 -4.64 39.39 -42.78
CA GLN A 70 -6.03 39.86 -42.62
C GLN A 70 -6.76 39.71 -41.27
N ARG A 71 -6.88 40.87 -40.61
CA ARG A 71 -8.00 41.31 -39.76
C ARG A 71 -9.30 41.39 -40.57
N LYS A 72 -10.45 41.06 -39.97
CA LYS A 72 -11.56 41.98 -39.59
C LYS A 72 -12.91 41.26 -39.41
N ASP A 73 -13.62 41.73 -38.38
CA ASP A 73 -15.08 41.87 -38.22
C ASP A 73 -15.98 40.68 -37.82
N LEU A 74 -16.81 41.03 -36.82
CA LEU A 74 -18.19 40.62 -36.50
C LEU A 74 -18.48 39.61 -35.37
N THR A 75 -19.19 40.17 -34.39
CA THR A 75 -19.96 39.65 -33.26
C THR A 75 -21.14 38.76 -33.66
N SER A 76 -21.33 37.62 -32.99
CA SER A 76 -22.57 37.26 -32.24
C SER A 76 -22.40 35.86 -31.61
N GLY A 77 -23.10 35.61 -30.51
CA GLY A 77 -22.86 34.48 -29.62
C GLY A 77 -23.28 33.10 -30.15
N ASN A 78 -22.61 32.09 -29.62
CA ASN A 78 -23.27 30.87 -29.17
C ASN A 78 -22.34 30.12 -28.21
N GLN A 79 -22.79 29.92 -26.97
CA GLN A 79 -22.22 28.93 -26.07
C GLN A 79 -22.60 27.55 -26.62
N SER A 80 -21.65 26.88 -27.25
CA SER A 80 -21.76 25.47 -27.60
C SER A 80 -20.77 24.66 -26.78
N THR A 81 -21.33 24.06 -25.74
CA THR A 81 -20.97 22.82 -25.06
C THR A 81 -19.97 21.95 -25.85
N VAL A 82 -18.70 21.96 -25.45
CA VAL A 82 -17.75 20.88 -25.83
C VAL A 82 -17.89 19.78 -24.78
N GLN A 83 -18.96 18.99 -24.92
CA GLN A 83 -19.05 17.66 -24.37
C GLN A 83 -18.56 16.66 -25.42
N SER A 84 -17.85 15.65 -24.93
CA SER A 84 -17.59 14.36 -25.59
C SER A 84 -16.40 14.28 -26.55
N GLN A 85 -15.27 13.81 -26.01
CA GLN A 85 -14.51 12.68 -26.57
C GLN A 85 -13.53 12.13 -25.53
N ASN A 86 -14.05 11.48 -24.48
CA ASN A 86 -13.25 10.61 -23.59
C ASN A 86 -14.10 9.64 -22.75
N GLN A 87 -15.23 9.16 -23.27
CA GLN A 87 -16.15 8.29 -22.53
C GLN A 87 -16.09 6.79 -22.86
N ASN A 88 -15.30 6.36 -23.85
CA ASN A 88 -15.38 4.97 -24.33
C ASN A 88 -14.29 4.00 -23.81
N THR A 89 -13.36 4.45 -22.97
CA THR A 89 -12.35 3.57 -22.33
C THR A 89 -12.47 3.47 -20.81
N HIS A 90 -13.40 4.21 -20.19
CA HIS A 90 -13.64 4.18 -18.74
C HIS A 90 -14.82 3.30 -18.29
N THR A 91 -15.67 2.86 -19.21
CA THR A 91 -16.90 2.12 -18.89
C THR A 91 -16.68 0.65 -18.53
N SER A 92 -15.60 0.01 -19.01
CA SER A 92 -15.29 -1.39 -18.69
C SER A 92 -14.51 -1.58 -17.38
N THR A 93 -13.74 -0.56 -16.93
CA THR A 93 -12.94 -0.62 -15.70
C THR A 93 -13.66 -0.16 -14.44
N GLN A 94 -14.74 0.62 -14.55
CA GLN A 94 -15.56 1.00 -13.39
C GLN A 94 -16.39 -0.16 -12.82
N ASN A 95 -16.78 -1.13 -13.66
CA ASN A 95 -17.70 -2.19 -13.25
C ASN A 95 -17.07 -3.23 -12.29
N ALA A 96 -15.77 -3.51 -12.40
CA ALA A 96 -15.10 -4.50 -11.53
C ALA A 96 -14.85 -3.99 -10.10
N ASN A 97 -14.56 -2.69 -9.93
CA ASN A 97 -14.27 -2.11 -8.60
C ASN A 97 -15.51 -1.95 -7.72
N ILE A 98 -16.71 -1.89 -8.31
CA ILE A 98 -17.97 -1.74 -7.58
C ILE A 98 -18.49 -3.10 -7.08
N GLN A 99 -18.11 -4.21 -7.73
CA GLN A 99 -18.69 -5.54 -7.48
C GLN A 99 -18.54 -6.01 -6.02
N TYR A 100 -17.42 -5.70 -5.37
CA TYR A 100 -17.12 -6.16 -4.01
C TYR A 100 -17.36 -5.09 -2.93
N ALA A 101 -17.68 -3.86 -3.31
CA ALA A 101 -17.88 -2.77 -2.36
C ALA A 101 -19.02 -3.05 -1.35
N PRO A 102 -20.21 -3.57 -1.75
CA PRO A 102 -21.26 -3.91 -0.80
C PRO A 102 -20.84 -5.01 0.19
N LEU A 103 -20.13 -6.04 -0.29
CA LEU A 103 -19.62 -7.13 0.55
C LEU A 103 -18.61 -6.62 1.58
N LEU A 104 -17.72 -5.71 1.16
CA LEU A 104 -16.76 -5.09 2.06
C LEU A 104 -17.43 -4.20 3.10
N ALA A 105 -18.48 -3.46 2.72
CA ALA A 105 -19.27 -2.65 3.65
C ALA A 105 -19.99 -3.53 4.68
N ILE A 106 -20.61 -4.62 4.25
CA ILE A 106 -21.23 -5.60 5.14
C ILE A 106 -20.18 -6.21 6.09
N TYR A 107 -19.01 -6.61 5.57
CA TYR A 107 -17.92 -7.11 6.39
C TYR A 107 -17.46 -6.09 7.43
N ALA A 108 -17.34 -4.82 7.05
CA ALA A 108 -16.96 -3.74 7.96
C ALA A 108 -18.01 -3.51 9.06
N LEU A 109 -19.31 -3.55 8.73
CA LEU A 109 -20.38 -3.44 9.70
C LEU A 109 -20.39 -4.62 10.68
N ILE A 110 -20.24 -5.84 10.18
CA ILE A 110 -20.14 -7.05 11.02
C ILE A 110 -18.91 -6.98 11.92
N PHE A 111 -17.75 -6.60 11.36
CA PHE A 111 -16.51 -6.43 12.09
C PHE A 111 -16.68 -5.42 13.23
N LEU A 112 -17.15 -4.21 12.95
CA LEU A 112 -17.33 -3.18 13.97
C LEU A 112 -18.36 -3.59 15.03
N SER A 113 -19.48 -4.20 14.63
CA SER A 113 -20.51 -4.68 15.55
C SER A 113 -19.98 -5.78 16.47
N LEU A 114 -19.27 -6.76 15.91
CA LEU A 114 -18.68 -7.88 16.65
C LEU A 114 -17.63 -7.38 17.65
N PHE A 115 -16.67 -6.56 17.22
CA PHE A 115 -15.62 -6.07 18.10
C PHE A 115 -16.14 -5.11 19.16
N SER A 116 -17.14 -4.29 18.85
CA SER A 116 -17.83 -3.45 19.84
C SER A 116 -18.53 -4.32 20.88
N TRP A 117 -19.31 -5.32 20.43
CA TRP A 117 -19.98 -6.26 21.33
C TRP A 117 -18.98 -6.98 22.24
N VAL A 118 -17.92 -7.58 21.67
CA VAL A 118 -16.86 -8.26 22.43
C VAL A 118 -16.22 -7.31 23.44
N TYR A 119 -15.94 -6.06 23.07
CA TYR A 119 -15.37 -5.07 23.98
C TYR A 119 -16.29 -4.76 25.17
N PHE A 120 -17.60 -4.65 24.96
CA PHE A 120 -18.57 -4.39 26.04
C PHE A 120 -18.83 -5.62 26.92
N VAL A 121 -18.85 -6.84 26.35
CA VAL A 121 -19.14 -8.06 27.13
C VAL A 121 -17.89 -8.71 27.73
N ARG A 122 -16.67 -8.25 27.40
CA ARG A 122 -15.40 -8.86 27.85
C ARG A 122 -15.31 -9.04 29.36
N GLY A 123 -15.91 -8.15 30.16
CA GLY A 123 -15.92 -8.25 31.62
C GLY A 123 -16.84 -9.33 32.18
N ARG A 124 -17.78 -9.84 31.36
CA ARG A 124 -18.76 -10.88 31.73
C ARG A 124 -18.36 -12.28 31.22
N ILE A 125 -17.46 -12.34 30.23
CA ILE A 125 -16.95 -13.60 29.70
C ILE A 125 -15.95 -14.17 30.72
N LYS A 126 -16.32 -15.26 31.41
CA LYS A 126 -15.37 -16.05 32.21
C LYS A 126 -14.18 -16.40 31.32
N THR A 127 -13.00 -16.03 31.78
CA THR A 127 -11.77 -15.92 31.00
C THR A 127 -11.48 -17.19 30.19
N LEU A 128 -11.55 -17.09 28.85
CA LEU A 128 -11.02 -18.09 27.91
C LEU A 128 -9.48 -18.21 28.00
N SER A 129 -8.85 -17.22 28.65
CA SER A 129 -7.42 -16.99 28.78
C SER A 129 -7.03 -16.97 30.26
N GLY A 130 -6.07 -17.82 30.65
CA GLY A 130 -5.69 -18.04 32.04
C GLY A 130 -4.67 -19.15 32.28
N ASP A 131 -4.42 -20.01 31.28
CA ASP A 131 -3.44 -21.12 31.35
C ASP A 131 -2.17 -20.87 30.50
N GLY A 132 -2.04 -19.69 29.86
CA GLY A 132 -0.90 -19.29 29.01
C GLY A 132 -0.75 -20.07 27.68
N LYS A 133 -0.94 -21.39 27.71
CA LYS A 133 -0.96 -22.29 26.55
C LYS A 133 -2.13 -21.98 25.61
N ASN A 134 -3.30 -21.70 26.17
CA ASN A 134 -4.48 -21.31 25.39
C ASN A 134 -4.27 -19.96 24.70
N ASP A 135 -3.60 -19.01 25.36
CA ASP A 135 -3.36 -17.66 24.82
C ASP A 135 -2.43 -17.71 23.60
N LYS A 136 -1.36 -18.52 23.70
CA LYS A 136 -0.47 -18.79 22.56
C LYS A 136 -1.21 -19.45 21.40
N LEU A 137 -2.08 -20.43 21.68
CA LEU A 137 -2.87 -21.08 20.64
C LEU A 137 -3.83 -20.08 19.98
N ILE A 138 -4.51 -19.24 20.77
CA ILE A 138 -5.45 -18.22 20.24
C ILE A 138 -4.72 -17.26 19.31
N ILE A 139 -3.59 -16.65 19.73
CA ILE A 139 -2.87 -15.71 18.87
C ILE A 139 -2.34 -16.39 17.59
N VAL A 140 -1.82 -17.62 17.70
CA VAL A 140 -1.37 -18.38 16.51
C VAL A 140 -2.54 -18.64 15.56
N THR A 141 -3.70 -19.04 16.08
CA THR A 141 -4.90 -19.23 15.27
C THR A 141 -5.35 -17.94 14.61
N VAL A 142 -5.38 -16.82 15.33
CA VAL A 142 -5.72 -15.50 14.77
C VAL A 142 -4.79 -15.15 13.59
N LEU A 143 -3.48 -15.28 13.78
CA LEU A 143 -2.49 -14.93 12.75
C LEU A 143 -2.56 -15.87 11.54
N ILE A 144 -2.68 -17.19 11.77
CA ILE A 144 -2.78 -18.18 10.68
C ILE A 144 -4.07 -17.99 9.90
N VAL A 145 -5.21 -17.87 10.57
CA VAL A 145 -6.50 -17.67 9.89
C VAL A 145 -6.49 -16.35 9.10
N ALA A 146 -5.99 -15.26 9.68
CA ALA A 146 -5.88 -13.97 9.00
C ALA A 146 -4.94 -14.01 7.77
N LEU A 147 -3.83 -14.76 7.85
CA LEU A 147 -2.91 -14.97 6.73
C LEU A 147 -3.59 -15.78 5.61
N LEU A 148 -4.16 -16.94 5.95
CA LEU A 148 -4.78 -17.84 4.98
C LEU A 148 -5.97 -17.18 4.28
N MET A 149 -6.81 -16.45 5.02
CA MET A 149 -7.92 -15.69 4.43
C MET A 149 -7.42 -14.62 3.44
N ARG A 150 -6.35 -13.88 3.77
CA ARG A 150 -5.77 -12.88 2.86
C ARG A 150 -5.21 -13.52 1.59
N ILE A 151 -4.50 -14.65 1.71
CA ILE A 151 -4.00 -15.40 0.54
C ILE A 151 -5.17 -15.87 -0.33
N SER A 152 -6.22 -16.43 0.28
CA SER A 152 -7.43 -16.84 -0.45
C SER A 152 -8.06 -15.69 -1.21
N LEU A 153 -8.29 -14.55 -0.55
CA LEU A 153 -8.88 -13.39 -1.21
C LEU A 153 -7.98 -12.81 -2.31
N ALA A 154 -6.66 -12.81 -2.11
CA ALA A 154 -5.69 -12.36 -3.11
C ALA A 154 -5.67 -13.24 -4.37
N THR A 155 -6.05 -14.52 -4.26
CA THR A 155 -6.21 -15.42 -5.43
C THR A 155 -7.54 -15.23 -6.16
N VAL A 156 -8.56 -14.67 -5.49
CA VAL A 156 -9.88 -14.45 -6.11
C VAL A 156 -9.97 -13.06 -6.73
N ILE A 157 -9.37 -12.05 -6.08
CA ILE A 157 -9.47 -10.64 -6.49
C ILE A 157 -8.10 -10.21 -7.02
N GLN A 158 -8.02 -9.86 -8.30
CA GLN A 158 -6.75 -9.43 -8.92
C GLN A 158 -6.22 -8.13 -8.31
N GLY A 159 -7.11 -7.21 -7.93
CA GLY A 159 -6.80 -5.91 -7.35
C GLY A 159 -6.96 -4.76 -8.32
N TYR A 160 -6.56 -3.57 -7.87
CA TYR A 160 -6.69 -2.37 -8.67
C TYR A 160 -5.72 -2.44 -9.86
N SER A 161 -6.26 -2.49 -11.07
CA SER A 161 -5.51 -2.79 -12.29
C SER A 161 -4.38 -1.81 -12.55
N GLY A 162 -4.55 -0.52 -12.20
CA GLY A 162 -3.53 0.50 -12.34
C GLY A 162 -2.28 0.20 -11.51
N ASP A 163 -2.46 -0.04 -10.21
CA ASP A 163 -1.35 -0.31 -9.27
C ASP A 163 -0.69 -1.66 -9.59
N ILE A 164 -1.48 -2.71 -9.83
CA ILE A 164 -0.95 -4.04 -10.17
C ILE A 164 -0.13 -4.00 -11.45
N SER A 165 -0.59 -3.27 -12.48
CA SER A 165 0.13 -3.13 -13.75
C SER A 165 1.45 -2.39 -13.56
N LEU A 166 1.44 -1.28 -12.81
CA LEU A 166 2.66 -0.52 -12.49
C LEU A 166 3.67 -1.38 -11.73
N PHE A 167 3.25 -2.04 -10.65
CA PHE A 167 4.15 -2.88 -9.84
C PHE A 167 4.70 -4.06 -10.63
N LYS A 168 3.89 -4.69 -11.49
CA LYS A 168 4.35 -5.75 -12.39
C LYS A 168 5.37 -5.22 -13.41
N SER A 169 5.11 -4.06 -14.02
CA SER A 169 6.03 -3.41 -14.95
C SER A 169 7.38 -3.10 -14.30
N TRP A 170 7.35 -2.46 -13.12
CA TRP A 170 8.56 -2.12 -12.38
C TRP A 170 9.31 -3.35 -11.88
N ALA A 171 8.62 -4.39 -11.41
CA ALA A 171 9.25 -5.65 -11.04
C ALA A 171 9.95 -6.33 -12.22
N THR A 172 9.30 -6.36 -13.39
CA THR A 172 9.91 -6.92 -14.60
C THR A 172 11.11 -6.09 -15.07
N ALA A 173 11.05 -4.76 -15.00
CA ALA A 173 12.18 -3.89 -15.35
C ALA A 173 13.33 -4.04 -14.35
N ALA A 174 13.05 -4.02 -13.04
CA ALA A 174 14.04 -4.17 -11.98
C ALA A 174 14.72 -5.55 -11.99
N ALA A 175 14.03 -6.59 -12.47
CA ALA A 175 14.61 -7.91 -12.66
C ALA A 175 15.62 -7.98 -13.82
N LYS A 176 15.46 -7.11 -14.83
CA LYS A 176 16.35 -7.04 -16.01
C LYS A 176 17.56 -6.16 -15.75
N ASP A 177 17.34 -4.94 -15.27
CA ASP A 177 18.40 -3.97 -15.04
C ASP A 177 18.10 -3.15 -13.77
N PHE A 178 18.53 -3.70 -12.63
CA PHE A 178 18.19 -3.16 -11.31
C PHE A 178 18.79 -1.76 -11.08
N SER A 179 20.10 -1.61 -11.28
CA SER A 179 20.83 -0.37 -10.96
C SER A 179 20.46 0.80 -11.90
N ASN A 180 20.09 0.50 -13.14
CA ASN A 180 19.71 1.48 -14.15
C ASN A 180 18.20 1.78 -14.18
N LEU A 181 17.43 1.20 -13.25
CA LEU A 181 15.96 1.23 -13.32
C LEU A 181 15.40 2.67 -13.42
N TYR A 182 15.90 3.57 -12.58
CA TYR A 182 15.45 4.97 -12.55
C TYR A 182 15.97 5.82 -13.72
N ALA A 183 17.02 5.37 -14.43
CA ALA A 183 17.50 6.04 -15.64
C ALA A 183 16.78 5.56 -16.90
N SER A 184 16.37 4.29 -16.93
CA SER A 184 15.74 3.66 -18.10
C SER A 184 14.21 3.76 -18.12
N SER A 185 13.58 4.06 -16.98
CA SER A 185 12.12 4.05 -16.83
C SER A 185 11.57 5.39 -16.31
N ASN A 186 10.96 6.18 -17.20
CA ASN A 186 10.47 7.53 -16.91
C ASN A 186 9.25 7.63 -15.96
N ASN A 187 8.72 6.52 -15.44
CA ASN A 187 7.44 6.49 -14.72
C ASN A 187 7.50 5.79 -13.35
N ILE A 188 8.66 5.78 -12.69
CA ILE A 188 8.80 5.23 -11.34
C ILE A 188 8.74 6.38 -10.34
N ASP A 189 7.68 6.40 -9.53
CA ASP A 189 7.44 7.41 -8.50
C ASP A 189 7.58 6.85 -7.07
N TYR A 190 7.93 5.57 -6.95
CA TYR A 190 8.21 4.92 -5.68
C TYR A 190 9.68 5.10 -5.26
N PRO A 191 9.96 5.31 -3.97
CA PRO A 191 11.32 5.31 -3.46
C PRO A 191 11.99 3.91 -3.51
N PRO A 192 13.32 3.83 -3.38
CA PRO A 192 14.07 2.62 -3.72
C PRO A 192 13.81 1.37 -2.90
N LEU A 193 13.35 1.46 -1.64
CA LEU A 193 13.23 0.27 -0.79
C LEU A 193 12.23 -0.75 -1.38
N TYR A 194 11.11 -0.27 -1.93
CA TYR A 194 10.13 -1.17 -2.53
C TYR A 194 10.66 -1.83 -3.81
N ILE A 195 11.55 -1.15 -4.54
CA ILE A 195 12.15 -1.68 -5.76
C ILE A 195 12.98 -2.95 -5.49
N TYR A 196 13.66 -3.06 -4.34
CA TYR A 196 14.33 -4.31 -3.96
C TYR A 196 13.35 -5.48 -3.87
N ILE A 197 12.18 -5.26 -3.28
CA ILE A 197 11.13 -6.28 -3.15
C ILE A 197 10.62 -6.66 -4.54
N LEU A 198 10.32 -5.66 -5.38
CA LEU A 198 9.88 -5.87 -6.76
C LEU A 198 10.91 -6.61 -7.62
N ALA A 199 12.20 -6.32 -7.47
CA ALA A 199 13.26 -6.99 -8.21
C ALA A 199 13.34 -8.49 -7.88
N ILE A 200 13.18 -8.86 -6.61
CA ILE A 200 13.13 -10.26 -6.17
C ILE A 200 11.89 -10.93 -6.79
N ILE A 201 10.73 -10.29 -6.70
CA ILE A 201 9.48 -10.84 -7.24
C ILE A 201 9.57 -11.01 -8.76
N GLY A 202 10.10 -10.02 -9.48
CA GLY A 202 10.27 -10.09 -10.93
C GLY A 202 11.22 -11.22 -11.34
N LYS A 203 12.33 -11.43 -10.60
CA LYS A 203 13.23 -12.56 -10.83
C LYS A 203 12.56 -13.90 -10.58
N LEU A 204 11.77 -14.02 -9.50
CA LEU A 204 11.01 -15.24 -9.21
C LEU A 204 9.94 -15.50 -10.28
N ALA A 205 9.24 -14.47 -10.75
CA ALA A 205 8.22 -14.58 -11.78
C ALA A 205 8.76 -15.04 -13.14
N ASN A 206 10.05 -14.79 -13.44
CA ASN A 206 10.72 -15.31 -14.63
C ASN A 206 10.96 -16.83 -14.58
N ILE A 207 10.79 -17.48 -13.42
CA ILE A 207 10.83 -18.93 -13.28
C ILE A 207 9.45 -19.48 -13.63
N GLY A 208 9.38 -20.37 -14.63
CA GLY A 208 8.11 -20.82 -15.25
C GLY A 208 7.02 -21.25 -14.26
N ILE A 209 7.39 -21.99 -13.20
CA ILE A 209 6.43 -22.48 -12.18
C ILE A 209 5.80 -21.36 -11.33
N PHE A 210 6.50 -20.23 -11.16
CA PHE A 210 6.03 -19.09 -10.37
C PHE A 210 5.33 -18.01 -11.20
N SER A 211 5.48 -18.04 -12.53
CA SER A 211 4.87 -17.06 -13.45
C SER A 211 3.36 -16.89 -13.23
N LYS A 212 2.63 -17.99 -13.03
CA LYS A 212 1.19 -17.96 -12.73
C LYS A 212 0.85 -17.30 -11.40
N TYR A 213 1.78 -17.22 -10.45
CA TYR A 213 1.54 -16.63 -9.13
C TYR A 213 2.02 -15.17 -9.02
N TYR A 214 2.35 -14.50 -10.14
CA TYR A 214 2.97 -13.17 -10.11
C TYR A 214 2.16 -12.16 -9.28
N ILE A 215 0.86 -12.00 -9.53
CA ILE A 215 0.03 -11.04 -8.78
C ILE A 215 -0.02 -11.42 -7.29
N LEU A 216 -0.15 -12.71 -6.97
CA LEU A 216 -0.11 -13.17 -5.58
C LEU A 216 1.23 -12.82 -4.92
N MET A 217 2.35 -13.02 -5.60
CA MET A 217 3.69 -12.64 -5.11
C MET A 217 3.84 -11.14 -4.92
N LEU A 218 3.20 -10.29 -5.74
CA LEU A 218 3.18 -8.83 -5.54
C LEU A 218 2.43 -8.43 -4.27
N LYS A 219 1.34 -9.14 -3.94
CA LYS A 219 0.50 -8.86 -2.75
C LYS A 219 1.09 -9.45 -1.46
N LEU A 220 1.84 -10.55 -1.57
CA LEU A 220 2.30 -11.34 -0.43
C LEU A 220 3.13 -10.53 0.59
N PRO A 221 4.07 -9.64 0.19
CA PRO A 221 4.79 -8.80 1.15
C PRO A 221 3.87 -7.96 2.04
N SER A 222 2.84 -7.32 1.48
CA SER A 222 1.85 -6.53 2.24
C SER A 222 1.01 -7.41 3.15
N ILE A 223 0.60 -8.59 2.68
CA ILE A 223 -0.16 -9.57 3.47
C ILE A 223 0.65 -10.03 4.70
N LEU A 224 1.93 -10.35 4.49
CA LEU A 224 2.83 -10.74 5.58
C LEU A 224 3.07 -9.58 6.54
N ALA A 225 3.17 -8.35 6.02
CA ALA A 225 3.35 -7.16 6.84
C ALA A 225 2.16 -6.89 7.77
N ASP A 226 0.92 -7.13 7.31
CA ASP A 226 -0.27 -7.04 8.17
C ASP A 226 -0.20 -8.02 9.34
N VAL A 227 0.15 -9.27 9.06
CA VAL A 227 0.23 -10.34 10.08
C VAL A 227 1.37 -10.06 11.07
N ALA A 228 2.53 -9.62 10.57
CA ALA A 228 3.65 -9.21 11.42
C ALA A 228 3.28 -8.01 12.31
N THR A 229 2.59 -7.02 11.76
CA THR A 229 2.11 -5.85 12.52
C THR A 229 1.15 -6.28 13.62
N SER A 230 0.19 -7.17 13.35
CA SER A 230 -0.71 -7.73 14.37
C SER A 230 0.05 -8.41 15.52
N LEU A 231 1.09 -9.20 15.20
CA LEU A 231 1.93 -9.84 16.21
C LEU A 231 2.72 -8.82 17.05
N ILE A 232 3.24 -7.76 16.43
CA ILE A 232 3.94 -6.69 17.15
C ILE A 232 2.98 -5.96 18.09
N LEU A 233 1.77 -5.62 17.62
CA LEU A 233 0.74 -4.99 18.43
C LEU A 233 0.37 -5.87 19.65
N TYR A 234 0.20 -7.17 19.46
CA TYR A 234 0.00 -8.12 20.57
C TYR A 234 1.14 -8.08 21.60
N ASN A 235 2.39 -8.06 21.13
CA ASN A 235 3.55 -8.07 22.01
C ASN A 235 3.73 -6.74 22.76
N LEU A 236 3.43 -5.62 22.11
CA LEU A 236 3.42 -4.29 22.73
C LEU A 236 2.31 -4.17 23.77
N SER A 237 1.08 -4.54 23.40
CA SER A 237 -0.08 -4.36 24.25
C SER A 237 0.01 -5.20 25.53
N LYS A 238 0.60 -6.41 25.48
CA LYS A 238 0.80 -7.25 26.68
C LYS A 238 1.66 -6.60 27.76
N LYS A 239 2.50 -5.63 27.40
CA LYS A 239 3.33 -4.89 28.38
C LYS A 239 2.52 -3.85 29.17
N ARG A 240 1.32 -3.51 28.71
CA ARG A 240 0.52 -2.39 29.24
C ARG A 240 -0.92 -2.76 29.59
N PHE A 241 -1.46 -3.80 28.96
CA PHE A 241 -2.85 -4.21 29.07
C PHE A 241 -2.95 -5.69 29.41
N SER A 242 -4.16 -6.12 29.79
CA SER A 242 -4.43 -7.53 30.03
C SER A 242 -4.24 -8.38 28.76
N ILE A 243 -4.03 -9.68 28.95
CA ILE A 243 -3.87 -10.62 27.84
C ILE A 243 -5.12 -10.64 26.94
N GLN A 244 -6.31 -10.49 27.51
CA GLN A 244 -7.58 -10.46 26.77
C GLN A 244 -7.63 -9.26 25.83
N ILE A 245 -7.29 -8.07 26.33
CA ILE A 245 -7.24 -6.84 25.52
C ILE A 245 -6.16 -6.97 24.46
N SER A 246 -5.02 -7.57 24.80
CA SER A 246 -3.94 -7.78 23.84
C SER A 246 -4.33 -8.70 22.68
N LEU A 247 -5.01 -9.80 22.98
CA LEU A 247 -5.57 -10.70 21.98
C LEU A 247 -6.64 -10.00 21.14
N LEU A 248 -7.50 -9.18 21.78
CA LEU A 248 -8.53 -8.41 21.09
C LEU A 248 -7.93 -7.37 20.12
N LEU A 249 -6.90 -6.63 20.53
CA LEU A 249 -6.20 -5.66 19.69
C LEU A 249 -5.51 -6.33 18.50
N ALA A 250 -4.86 -7.47 18.74
CA ALA A 250 -4.22 -8.26 17.69
C ALA A 250 -5.25 -8.75 16.66
N ALA A 251 -6.35 -9.32 17.14
CA ALA A 251 -7.46 -9.77 16.30
C ALA A 251 -8.13 -8.60 15.55
N PHE A 252 -8.31 -7.45 16.21
CA PHE A 252 -8.88 -6.26 15.60
C PHE A 252 -8.06 -5.82 14.40
N TYR A 253 -6.74 -5.69 14.55
CA TYR A 253 -5.86 -5.36 13.43
C TYR A 253 -5.85 -6.46 12.36
N ALA A 254 -5.68 -7.73 12.78
CA ALA A 254 -5.61 -8.87 11.87
C ALA A 254 -6.87 -9.03 11.01
N PHE A 255 -8.04 -8.65 11.52
CA PHE A 255 -9.32 -8.71 10.82
C PHE A 255 -9.86 -7.34 10.39
N ASN A 256 -9.03 -6.28 10.41
CA ASN A 256 -9.47 -4.94 10.02
C ASN A 256 -9.80 -4.89 8.50
N PRO A 257 -11.04 -4.54 8.10
CA PRO A 257 -11.44 -4.41 6.70
C PRO A 257 -10.54 -3.49 5.87
N ALA A 258 -10.02 -2.41 6.45
CA ALA A 258 -9.14 -1.48 5.75
C ALA A 258 -7.78 -2.13 5.37
N THR A 259 -7.23 -2.97 6.27
CA THR A 259 -5.97 -3.67 5.99
C THR A 259 -6.16 -4.76 4.93
N PHE A 260 -7.29 -5.50 4.98
CA PHE A 260 -7.67 -6.45 3.94
C PHE A 260 -7.83 -5.76 2.59
N LEU A 261 -8.55 -4.64 2.57
CA LEU A 261 -8.74 -3.84 1.37
C LEU A 261 -7.39 -3.45 0.78
N ASN A 262 -6.50 -2.87 1.59
CA ASN A 262 -5.21 -2.41 1.12
C ASN A 262 -4.33 -3.55 0.56
N SER A 263 -4.07 -4.60 1.35
CA SER A 263 -3.08 -5.63 0.99
C SER A 263 -3.64 -6.69 0.04
N ALA A 264 -4.70 -7.39 0.45
CA ALA A 264 -5.19 -8.58 -0.25
C ALA A 264 -6.13 -8.24 -1.41
N LEU A 265 -7.08 -7.30 -1.21
CA LEU A 265 -8.06 -6.99 -2.25
C LEU A 265 -7.47 -6.02 -3.29
N TRP A 266 -6.98 -4.85 -2.88
CA TRP A 266 -6.47 -3.79 -3.76
C TRP A 266 -5.09 -4.12 -4.34
N GLY A 267 -4.19 -4.66 -3.51
CA GLY A 267 -2.81 -4.99 -3.90
C GLY A 267 -1.81 -3.86 -3.70
N GLN A 268 -2.09 -2.98 -2.75
CA GLN A 268 -1.27 -1.82 -2.42
C GLN A 268 -0.29 -2.13 -1.27
N VAL A 269 0.72 -1.29 -1.07
CA VAL A 269 1.87 -1.56 -0.19
C VAL A 269 1.93 -0.76 1.11
N ASP A 270 0.84 -0.07 1.46
CA ASP A 270 0.77 0.68 2.73
C ASP A 270 0.95 -0.19 3.97
N SER A 271 0.64 -1.49 3.90
CA SER A 271 0.89 -2.44 5.00
C SER A 271 2.38 -2.61 5.29
N LEU A 272 3.23 -2.67 4.26
CA LEU A 272 4.69 -2.72 4.42
C LEU A 272 5.23 -1.41 5.01
N PHE A 273 4.78 -0.28 4.47
CA PHE A 273 5.11 1.03 5.00
C PHE A 273 4.73 1.16 6.48
N THR A 274 3.50 0.77 6.82
CA THR A 274 2.97 0.79 8.19
C THR A 274 3.80 -0.10 9.12
N LEU A 275 4.20 -1.29 8.69
CA LEU A 275 5.07 -2.17 9.48
C LEU A 275 6.41 -1.48 9.81
N LEU A 276 7.03 -0.78 8.86
CA LEU A 276 8.30 -0.07 9.11
C LEU A 276 8.11 1.07 10.12
N VAL A 277 7.01 1.82 10.03
CA VAL A 277 6.66 2.86 11.02
C VAL A 277 6.42 2.24 12.41
N VAL A 278 5.65 1.15 12.47
CA VAL A 278 5.37 0.44 13.73
C VAL A 278 6.65 -0.13 14.35
N LEU A 279 7.56 -0.68 13.54
CA LEU A 279 8.87 -1.14 14.01
C LEU A 279 9.72 0.02 14.54
N SER A 280 9.72 1.16 13.85
CA SER A 280 10.40 2.36 14.32
C SER A 280 9.89 2.77 15.71
N PHE A 281 8.58 2.85 15.91
CA PHE A 281 7.98 3.18 17.21
C PHE A 281 8.14 2.08 18.26
N TYR A 282 8.11 0.82 17.85
CA TYR A 282 8.42 -0.31 18.72
C TYR A 282 9.80 -0.13 19.34
N PHE A 283 10.84 0.01 18.51
CA PHE A 283 12.21 0.18 19.00
C PHE A 283 12.40 1.49 19.77
N LEU A 284 11.68 2.56 19.40
CA LEU A 284 11.68 3.81 20.16
C LEU A 284 11.14 3.59 21.58
N SER A 285 10.02 2.87 21.71
CA SER A 285 9.41 2.55 23.00
C SER A 285 10.29 1.66 23.89
N GLU A 286 11.15 0.84 23.27
CA GLU A 286 12.15 0.00 23.93
C GLU A 286 13.47 0.73 24.19
N LYS A 287 13.53 2.05 24.01
CA LYS A 287 14.75 2.88 24.16
C LYS A 287 15.91 2.48 23.24
N LYS A 288 15.61 1.78 22.13
CA LYS A 288 16.57 1.37 21.09
C LYS A 288 16.55 2.39 19.95
N ILE A 289 16.94 3.62 20.26
CA ILE A 289 16.77 4.79 19.38
C ILE A 289 17.53 4.64 18.06
N THR A 290 18.74 4.07 18.07
CA THR A 290 19.50 3.81 16.84
C THR A 290 18.75 2.87 15.89
N ILE A 291 18.13 1.81 16.39
CA ILE A 291 17.35 0.87 15.56
C ILE A 291 16.05 1.53 15.10
N SER A 292 15.42 2.34 15.96
CA SER A 292 14.25 3.14 15.59
C SER A 292 14.54 4.07 14.41
N ALA A 293 15.69 4.74 14.41
CA ALA A 293 16.12 5.63 13.33
C ALA A 293 16.37 4.88 12.00
N ILE A 294 16.87 3.64 12.06
CA ILE A 294 17.01 2.78 10.86
C ILE A 294 15.62 2.51 10.26
N PHE A 295 14.67 2.01 11.04
CA PHE A 295 13.32 1.72 10.52
C PHE A 295 12.57 2.98 10.08
N PHE A 296 12.83 4.12 10.73
CA PHE A 296 12.30 5.42 10.30
C PHE A 296 12.86 5.82 8.92
N ALA A 297 14.18 5.71 8.71
CA ALA A 297 14.78 5.98 7.40
C ALA A 297 14.23 5.03 6.33
N LEU A 298 14.10 3.75 6.65
CA LEU A 298 13.50 2.75 5.76
C LEU A 298 12.03 3.06 5.43
N SER A 299 11.24 3.62 6.35
CA SER A 299 9.85 3.98 6.05
C SER A 299 9.76 5.13 5.05
N ILE A 300 10.65 6.13 5.13
CA ILE A 300 10.76 7.21 4.13
C ILE A 300 11.18 6.65 2.77
N LEU A 301 12.15 5.74 2.76
CA LEU A 301 12.62 5.04 1.55
C LEU A 301 11.64 3.98 1.03
N MET A 302 10.56 3.70 1.76
CA MET A 302 9.42 2.94 1.27
C MET A 302 8.39 3.86 0.63
N LYS A 303 8.09 4.98 1.31
CA LYS A 303 7.10 5.99 0.92
C LYS A 303 7.48 7.35 1.51
N PRO A 304 7.52 8.45 0.73
CA PRO A 304 7.92 9.77 1.24
C PRO A 304 7.09 10.25 2.44
N GLN A 305 5.83 9.79 2.53
CA GLN A 305 4.89 10.06 3.62
C GLN A 305 5.43 9.66 5.01
N GLY A 306 6.45 8.79 5.08
CA GLY A 306 7.13 8.43 6.33
C GLY A 306 7.67 9.63 7.11
N ILE A 307 8.01 10.72 6.41
CA ILE A 307 8.56 11.94 7.03
C ILE A 307 7.60 12.58 8.04
N ILE A 308 6.29 12.35 7.90
CA ILE A 308 5.26 12.87 8.82
C ILE A 308 5.50 12.40 10.27
N PHE A 309 6.17 11.25 10.45
CA PHE A 309 6.49 10.72 11.77
C PHE A 309 7.80 11.26 12.36
N ALA A 310 8.55 12.12 11.65
CA ALA A 310 9.79 12.73 12.13
C ALA A 310 9.64 13.44 13.49
N PRO A 311 8.58 14.23 13.77
CA PRO A 311 8.46 14.94 15.04
C PRO A 311 8.50 14.02 16.27
N VAL A 312 7.98 12.79 16.16
CA VAL A 312 7.97 11.82 17.26
C VAL A 312 9.39 11.33 17.57
N LEU A 313 10.17 10.98 16.55
CA LEU A 313 11.55 10.54 16.70
C LEU A 313 12.45 11.69 17.18
N LEU A 314 12.30 12.87 16.58
CA LEU A 314 13.06 14.07 16.96
C LEU A 314 12.77 14.50 18.40
N TYR A 315 11.50 14.45 18.81
CA TYR A 315 11.14 14.75 20.20
C TYR A 315 11.88 13.82 21.18
N GLU A 316 11.91 12.52 20.93
CA GLU A 316 12.61 11.58 21.81
C GLU A 316 14.14 11.82 21.81
N LEU A 317 14.73 12.09 20.64
CA LEU A 317 16.15 12.39 20.49
C LEU A 317 16.57 13.66 21.26
N VAL A 318 15.74 14.71 21.22
CA VAL A 318 15.98 15.96 21.95
C VAL A 318 15.75 15.75 23.45
N ARG A 319 14.66 15.04 23.83
CA ARG A 319 14.30 14.76 25.22
C ARG A 319 15.36 13.93 25.96
N GLU A 320 16.06 13.04 25.27
CA GLU A 320 17.11 12.23 25.89
C GLU A 320 18.32 13.07 26.35
N ILE A 321 18.54 14.27 25.77
CA ILE A 321 19.66 15.17 26.09
C ILE A 321 21.02 14.42 26.01
N SER A 322 21.18 13.58 24.99
CA SER A 322 22.39 12.77 24.76
C SER A 322 22.93 12.99 23.35
N PRO A 323 23.92 13.90 23.17
CA PRO A 323 24.52 14.16 21.86
C PRO A 323 25.10 12.90 21.21
N LYS A 324 25.65 11.99 22.02
CA LYS A 324 26.19 10.72 21.55
C LYS A 324 25.11 9.84 20.92
N ASN A 325 23.96 9.69 21.57
CA ASN A 325 22.87 8.87 21.05
C ASN A 325 22.19 9.55 19.85
N PHE A 326 22.10 10.88 19.89
CA PHE A 326 21.67 11.69 18.75
C PHE A 326 22.51 11.41 17.50
N ILE A 327 23.84 11.57 17.61
CA ILE A 327 24.76 11.35 16.48
C ILE A 327 24.68 9.91 16.00
N LYS A 328 24.64 8.91 16.90
CA LYS A 328 24.50 7.51 16.51
C LYS A 328 23.21 7.24 15.73
N ALA A 329 22.08 7.78 16.18
CA ALA A 329 20.81 7.62 15.50
C ALA A 329 20.79 8.32 14.13
N ALA A 330 21.31 9.54 14.06
CA ALA A 330 21.44 10.29 12.81
C ALA A 330 22.34 9.55 11.81
N LEU A 331 23.52 9.08 12.24
CA LEU A 331 24.42 8.29 11.40
C LEU A 331 23.78 6.98 10.95
N ALA A 332 23.08 6.26 11.83
CA ALA A 332 22.40 5.02 11.45
C ALA A 332 21.30 5.25 10.42
N GLY A 333 20.52 6.33 10.55
CA GLY A 333 19.53 6.74 9.57
C GLY A 333 20.17 7.10 8.22
N LEU A 334 21.21 7.93 8.23
CA LEU A 334 21.94 8.35 7.02
C LEU A 334 22.60 7.17 6.31
N VAL A 335 23.25 6.26 7.04
CA VAL A 335 23.83 5.04 6.48
C VAL A 335 22.74 4.17 5.86
N SER A 336 21.58 4.04 6.51
CA SER A 336 20.45 3.28 5.94
C SER A 336 19.98 3.88 4.62
N VAL A 337 19.85 5.21 4.55
CA VAL A 337 19.55 5.92 3.29
C VAL A 337 20.60 5.63 2.24
N PHE A 338 21.87 5.88 2.56
CA PHE A 338 22.98 5.70 1.63
C PHE A 338 23.04 4.28 1.05
N VAL A 339 22.97 3.26 1.91
CA VAL A 339 23.03 1.83 1.50
C VAL A 339 21.90 1.49 0.53
N VAL A 340 20.68 1.98 0.78
CA VAL A 340 19.50 1.68 -0.04
C VAL A 340 19.52 2.43 -1.38
N ILE A 341 20.03 3.65 -1.43
CA ILE A 341 20.10 4.43 -2.69
C ILE A 341 21.33 4.08 -3.54
N LEU A 342 22.37 3.48 -2.95
CA LEU A 342 23.68 3.31 -3.56
C LEU A 342 23.63 2.64 -4.94
N PRO A 343 22.91 1.52 -5.16
CA PRO A 343 22.89 0.86 -6.47
C PRO A 343 22.32 1.73 -7.60
N PHE A 344 21.48 2.69 -7.27
CA PHE A 344 20.81 3.57 -8.23
C PHE A 344 21.56 4.90 -8.43
N SER A 345 22.54 5.20 -7.58
CA SER A 345 23.24 6.49 -7.58
C SER A 345 24.35 6.59 -8.63
N TYR A 346 24.79 5.47 -9.20
CA TYR A 346 25.91 5.45 -10.16
C TYR A 346 25.68 6.32 -11.39
N GLN A 347 24.43 6.40 -11.88
CA GLN A 347 24.08 7.14 -13.08
C GLN A 347 23.49 8.54 -12.83
N HIS A 348 23.04 8.82 -11.60
CA HIS A 348 22.30 10.04 -11.26
C HIS A 348 23.00 10.93 -10.22
N GLY A 349 24.15 10.50 -9.70
CA GLY A 349 24.77 11.13 -8.52
C GLY A 349 24.04 10.80 -7.22
N PHE A 350 24.41 11.42 -6.10
CA PHE A 350 23.83 11.11 -4.78
C PHE A 350 22.57 11.93 -4.43
N LEU A 351 22.32 13.03 -5.13
CA LEU A 351 21.20 13.95 -4.85
C LEU A 351 19.91 13.62 -5.62
N TRP A 352 19.96 12.65 -6.54
CA TRP A 352 18.84 12.23 -7.38
C TRP A 352 17.57 11.87 -6.60
N ILE A 353 17.72 11.38 -5.36
CA ILE A 353 16.60 11.03 -4.51
C ILE A 353 15.72 12.24 -4.16
N PHE A 354 16.31 13.43 -4.10
CA PHE A 354 15.57 14.69 -3.89
C PHE A 354 14.77 15.07 -5.13
N GLU A 355 15.31 14.84 -6.33
CA GLU A 355 14.60 15.05 -7.59
C GLU A 355 13.42 14.09 -7.73
N LEU A 356 13.63 12.80 -7.39
CA LEU A 356 12.55 11.81 -7.34
C LEU A 356 11.42 12.28 -6.42
N TYR A 357 11.74 12.67 -5.18
CA TYR A 357 10.71 13.10 -4.23
C TYR A 357 10.01 14.38 -4.62
N SER A 358 10.75 15.35 -5.16
CA SER A 358 10.18 16.61 -5.65
C SER A 358 9.23 16.35 -6.83
N GLY A 359 9.62 15.48 -7.75
CA GLY A 359 8.79 15.05 -8.87
C GLY A 359 7.52 14.32 -8.43
N THR A 360 7.63 13.40 -7.46
CA THR A 360 6.47 12.66 -6.93
C THR A 360 5.46 13.59 -6.26
N ILE A 361 5.90 14.58 -5.49
CA ILE A 361 5.01 15.56 -4.85
C ILE A 361 4.31 16.43 -5.90
N ALA A 362 5.02 16.82 -6.96
CA ALA A 362 4.47 17.65 -8.04
C ALA A 362 3.43 16.92 -8.91
N LYS A 363 3.38 15.58 -8.88
CA LYS A 363 2.55 14.75 -9.77
C LYS A 363 1.04 14.94 -9.59
N TYR A 364 0.60 15.31 -8.38
CA TYR A 364 -0.81 15.55 -8.07
C TYR A 364 -1.00 16.97 -7.53
N PRO A 365 -1.06 17.98 -8.41
CA PRO A 365 -1.05 19.38 -8.01
C PRO A 365 -2.42 19.89 -7.54
N TYR A 366 -3.10 19.11 -6.68
CA TYR A 366 -4.46 19.39 -6.22
C TYR A 366 -4.50 19.45 -4.70
N ALA A 367 -5.33 20.36 -4.16
CA ALA A 367 -5.55 20.48 -2.72
C ALA A 367 -6.19 19.23 -2.11
N SER A 368 -7.03 18.53 -2.86
CA SER A 368 -7.58 17.23 -2.50
C SER A 368 -7.99 16.44 -3.74
N MET A 369 -7.90 15.11 -3.65
CA MET A 369 -8.25 14.16 -4.70
C MET A 369 -9.30 13.17 -4.18
N ASN A 370 -10.54 13.65 -4.01
CA ASN A 370 -11.67 12.90 -3.47
C ASN A 370 -11.46 12.33 -2.05
N ALA A 371 -10.53 12.90 -1.29
CA ALA A 371 -10.31 12.50 0.10
C ALA A 371 -11.35 13.12 1.03
N PHE A 372 -11.70 12.42 2.11
CA PHE A 372 -12.52 12.97 3.19
C PHE A 372 -11.65 13.84 4.12
N ASN A 373 -11.32 15.05 3.66
CA ASN A 373 -10.49 16.01 4.38
C ASN A 373 -11.09 17.42 4.37
N PHE A 374 -10.44 18.33 5.09
CA PHE A 374 -10.84 19.72 5.21
C PHE A 374 -10.97 20.42 3.84
N PHE A 375 -10.01 20.22 2.93
CA PHE A 375 -10.02 20.84 1.61
C PHE A 375 -11.23 20.41 0.78
N SER A 376 -11.58 19.13 0.77
CA SER A 376 -12.80 18.66 0.10
C SER A 376 -14.06 19.26 0.71
N LEU A 377 -14.11 19.41 2.04
CA LEU A 377 -15.27 19.98 2.76
C LEU A 377 -15.52 21.44 2.35
N ILE A 378 -14.47 22.22 2.13
CA ILE A 378 -14.57 23.65 1.76
C ILE A 378 -14.60 23.89 0.24
N GLY A 379 -14.89 22.86 -0.55
CA GLY A 379 -14.99 22.96 -2.01
C GLY A 379 -13.66 22.92 -2.77
N GLY A 380 -12.54 22.68 -2.09
CA GLY A 380 -11.20 22.53 -2.68
C GLY A 380 -10.92 21.16 -3.32
N ASN A 381 -11.93 20.31 -3.51
CA ASN A 381 -11.74 19.03 -4.19
C ASN A 381 -11.37 19.25 -5.67
N MET A 382 -10.34 18.55 -6.16
CA MET A 382 -9.80 18.70 -7.53
C MET A 382 -9.37 20.13 -7.89
N THR A 383 -9.23 21.02 -6.90
CA THR A 383 -8.77 22.40 -7.13
C THR A 383 -7.25 22.43 -7.11
N ASN A 384 -6.63 23.12 -8.07
CA ASN A 384 -5.18 23.25 -8.15
C ASN A 384 -4.64 23.94 -6.89
N TYR A 385 -3.53 23.45 -6.32
CA TYR A 385 -2.98 24.01 -5.07
C TYR A 385 -2.49 25.47 -5.21
N ASN A 386 -2.27 25.96 -6.43
CA ASN A 386 -1.90 27.36 -6.67
C ASN A 386 -3.09 28.32 -6.53
N ASN A 387 -4.32 27.83 -6.51
CA ASN A 387 -5.50 28.67 -6.37
C ASN A 387 -5.72 29.00 -4.89
N THR A 388 -5.83 30.29 -4.57
CA THR A 388 -6.30 30.73 -3.25
C THR A 388 -7.77 30.35 -3.11
N LEU A 389 -8.09 29.49 -2.14
CA LEU A 389 -9.48 29.19 -1.80
C LEU A 389 -10.11 30.43 -1.16
N LEU A 390 -11.40 30.66 -1.41
CA LEU A 390 -12.16 31.83 -0.92
C LEU A 390 -12.06 32.06 0.61
N LEU A 391 -11.85 30.99 1.39
CA LEU A 391 -11.65 31.06 2.83
C LEU A 391 -10.28 31.64 3.25
N PHE A 392 -9.31 31.68 2.34
CA PHE A 392 -7.96 32.18 2.55
C PHE A 392 -7.65 33.41 1.66
N SER A 393 -8.67 33.97 0.99
CA SER A 393 -8.56 35.16 0.12
C SER A 393 -8.80 36.46 0.83
#